data_AF-A0A1F5G2L9-F1
#
_entry.id   AF-A0A1F5G2L9-F1
#
_cell.length_a   1.000
_cell.length_b   1.000
_cell.length_c   1.000
_cell.angle_alpha   90.00
_cell.angle_beta   90.00
_cell.angle_gamma   90.00
#
_symmetry.space_group_name_H-M   'P 1'
#
loop_
_entity.id
_entity.type
_entity.pdbx_description
1 polymer ?
#
loop_
_entity_poly.entity_id
_entity_poly.type
_entity_poly.pdbx_seq_one_letter_code
_entity_poly.pdbx_strand_id
1 'polypeptide(L)'
;MEGKKSNNTDESTTNGFSVQAKVRRQKRLAPSLKEQEQVIYRRLLIIGSIIVLVIVVLLFWGLQLFVRLAEFLGIFWSSSSVPTVSQDVIPPFTPILEGIPTATNSARLPFKGVAEAGSSIEIFLNGELKKKLLVGQDGNFSVEDLGLTEGENEIEVRSSDSAGNVSSLSSPSVVIYDKTPPPLEVTEPQDRAVFVGDKKEIKIAGQAEPQTTVTVNSFWAIIDQDGRFSYIIILNQGENKISIIAQDIAGNKTERERTVFYNP
;
A
#
# COMPACT_ATOMS: atom_id res chain seq x y z
N MET A 1 -37.49 -56.60 66.55
CA MET A 1 -36.78 -57.24 67.67
C MET A 1 -36.37 -56.12 68.61
N GLU A 2 -37.21 -55.79 69.60
CA GLU A 2 -37.08 -56.31 70.98
C GLU A 2 -35.65 -56.07 71.49
N GLY A 3 -35.36 -55.15 72.42
CA GLY A 3 -36.12 -54.70 73.58
C GLY A 3 -35.49 -55.30 74.84
N LYS A 4 -35.07 -54.46 75.80
CA LYS A 4 -35.08 -54.69 77.26
C LYS A 4 -34.33 -53.56 77.98
N LYS A 5 -35.02 -52.78 78.82
CA LYS A 5 -35.23 -52.96 80.28
C LYS A 5 -33.96 -52.62 81.06
N SER A 6 -34.04 -51.72 82.03
CA SER A 6 -34.32 -52.01 83.45
C SER A 6 -33.87 -50.75 84.23
N ASN A 7 -34.41 -50.25 85.35
CA ASN A 7 -35.47 -50.60 86.30
C ASN A 7 -35.56 -49.37 87.25
N ASN A 8 -36.75 -48.93 87.68
CA ASN A 8 -37.33 -49.18 89.03
C ASN A 8 -36.66 -48.33 90.13
N THR A 9 -37.35 -47.58 91.01
CA THR A 9 -38.45 -47.92 91.93
C THR A 9 -38.91 -46.59 92.58
N ASP A 10 -40.17 -46.13 92.47
CA ASP A 10 -41.31 -46.28 93.42
C ASP A 10 -40.97 -45.97 94.89
N GLU A 11 -41.73 -45.20 95.68
CA GLU A 11 -43.17 -45.24 96.00
C GLU A 11 -43.66 -43.85 96.50
N SER A 12 -44.81 -43.32 96.03
CA SER A 12 -46.19 -43.46 96.55
C SER A 12 -46.46 -42.69 97.86
N THR A 13 -47.45 -41.80 97.96
CA THR A 13 -48.88 -42.17 98.09
C THR A 13 -49.84 -40.96 97.89
N THR A 14 -50.88 -41.14 97.05
CA THR A 14 -52.35 -40.84 97.22
C THR A 14 -52.82 -39.45 97.71
N ASN A 15 -53.92 -38.80 97.28
CA ASN A 15 -55.15 -39.12 96.55
C ASN A 15 -55.93 -37.81 96.24
N GLY A 16 -56.84 -37.82 95.24
CA GLY A 16 -58.20 -37.28 95.44
C GLY A 16 -58.66 -36.00 94.70
N PHE A 17 -59.48 -36.20 93.66
CA PHE A 17 -60.74 -35.49 93.31
C PHE A 17 -60.78 -33.97 92.98
N SER A 18 -61.03 -33.73 91.68
CA SER A 18 -61.95 -32.74 91.02
C SER A 18 -62.65 -31.64 91.82
N VAL A 19 -62.60 -30.38 91.35
CA VAL A 19 -63.74 -29.41 91.27
C VAL A 19 -63.46 -28.34 90.18
N GLN A 20 -64.53 -27.85 89.56
CA GLN A 20 -64.65 -26.98 88.38
C GLN A 20 -64.25 -25.48 88.50
N ALA A 21 -64.01 -24.89 87.32
CA ALA A 21 -64.40 -23.56 86.81
C ALA A 21 -64.20 -22.27 87.65
N LYS A 22 -63.46 -21.30 87.07
CA LYS A 22 -63.81 -19.86 87.16
C LYS A 22 -63.13 -19.01 86.08
N VAL A 23 -63.92 -18.50 85.13
CA VAL A 23 -63.52 -17.44 84.19
C VAL A 23 -63.35 -16.13 84.96
N ARG A 24 -62.16 -15.54 84.92
CA ARG A 24 -61.88 -14.16 85.39
C ARG A 24 -61.56 -13.27 84.20
N ARG A 25 -62.51 -12.41 83.81
CA ARG A 25 -62.27 -11.26 82.93
C ARG A 25 -61.29 -10.31 83.64
N GLN A 26 -60.05 -10.23 83.19
CA GLN A 26 -59.15 -9.12 83.56
C GLN A 26 -59.45 -7.91 82.68
N LYS A 27 -59.94 -6.81 83.28
CA LYS A 27 -59.91 -5.48 82.66
C LYS A 27 -58.45 -5.04 82.60
N ARG A 28 -57.84 -4.98 81.41
CA ARG A 28 -56.56 -4.28 81.22
C ARG A 28 -56.84 -2.78 81.23
N LEU A 29 -56.33 -2.06 82.23
CA LEU A 29 -56.33 -0.60 82.23
C LEU A 29 -55.44 -0.11 81.07
N ALA A 30 -55.96 0.77 80.22
CA ALA A 30 -55.14 1.51 79.28
C ALA A 30 -54.25 2.51 80.07
N PRO A 31 -52.97 2.69 79.70
CA PRO A 31 -52.10 3.66 80.35
C PRO A 31 -52.69 5.07 80.23
N SER A 32 -52.46 5.91 81.24
CA SER A 32 -53.01 7.27 81.25
C SER A 32 -52.39 8.11 80.12
N LEU A 33 -53.14 9.07 79.58
CA LEU A 33 -52.68 9.93 78.46
C LEU A 33 -51.30 10.57 78.73
N LYS A 34 -51.01 10.92 79.99
CA LYS A 34 -49.72 11.48 80.43
C LYS A 34 -48.56 10.47 80.37
N GLU A 35 -48.83 9.19 80.64
CA GLU A 35 -47.82 8.12 80.52
C GLU A 35 -47.53 7.79 79.06
N GLN A 36 -48.54 7.85 78.18
CA GLN A 36 -48.34 7.67 76.74
C GLN A 36 -47.50 8.80 76.12
N GLU A 37 -47.74 10.06 76.51
CA GLU A 37 -46.92 11.19 76.06
C GLU A 37 -45.44 11.01 76.44
N GLN A 38 -45.14 10.64 77.69
CA GLN A 38 -43.76 10.45 78.11
C GLN A 38 -43.04 9.31 77.36
N VAL A 39 -43.75 8.22 77.05
CA VAL A 39 -43.18 7.12 76.25
C VAL A 39 -42.90 7.58 74.82
N ILE A 40 -43.79 8.40 74.23
CA ILE A 40 -43.59 8.97 72.88
C ILE A 40 -42.41 9.94 72.87
N TYR A 41 -42.31 10.85 73.83
CA TYR A 41 -41.17 11.77 73.95
C TYR A 41 -39.84 11.04 74.11
N ARG A 42 -39.80 9.99 74.93
CA ARG A 42 -38.58 9.17 75.10
C ARG A 42 -38.19 8.46 73.80
N ARG A 43 -39.16 7.97 73.02
CA ARG A 43 -38.90 7.37 71.69
C ARG A 43 -38.43 8.41 70.67
N LEU A 44 -39.03 9.60 70.66
CA LEU A 44 -38.61 10.70 69.78
C LEU A 44 -37.18 11.17 70.09
N LEU A 45 -36.82 11.27 71.37
CA LEU A 45 -35.44 11.62 71.77
C LEU A 45 -34.42 10.56 71.34
N ILE A 46 -34.77 9.27 71.41
CA ILE A 46 -33.90 8.18 70.95
C ILE A 46 -33.75 8.21 69.42
N ILE A 47 -34.84 8.43 68.68
CA ILE A 47 -34.78 8.53 67.21
C ILE A 47 -33.97 9.76 66.80
N GLY A 48 -34.21 10.90 67.46
CA GLY A 48 -33.46 12.13 67.23
C GLY A 48 -31.96 11.96 67.50
N SER A 49 -31.58 11.28 68.59
CA SER A 49 -30.17 11.02 68.89
C SER A 49 -29.51 10.06 67.89
N ILE A 50 -30.24 9.05 67.39
CA ILE A 50 -29.76 8.16 66.32
C ILE A 50 -29.55 8.93 65.02
N ILE A 51 -30.49 9.81 64.64
CA ILE A 51 -30.36 10.63 63.42
C ILE A 51 -29.13 11.55 63.53
N VAL A 52 -28.96 12.22 64.68
CA VAL A 52 -27.78 13.08 64.92
C VAL A 52 -26.49 12.26 64.88
N LEU A 53 -26.47 11.07 65.48
CA LEU A 53 -25.31 10.17 65.43
C LEU A 53 -24.98 9.75 63.99
N VAL A 54 -25.99 9.39 63.20
CA VAL A 54 -25.81 9.02 61.78
C VAL A 54 -25.28 10.20 60.97
N ILE A 55 -25.81 11.42 61.21
CA ILE A 55 -25.30 12.64 60.55
C ILE A 55 -23.86 12.89 60.95
N VAL A 56 -23.50 12.76 62.23
CA VAL A 56 -22.11 12.92 62.70
C VAL A 56 -21.19 11.88 62.07
N VAL A 57 -21.60 10.61 61.97
CA VAL A 57 -20.83 9.56 61.30
C VAL A 57 -20.68 9.85 59.81
N LEU A 58 -21.73 10.31 59.12
CA LEU A 58 -21.66 10.71 57.72
C LEU A 58 -20.76 11.93 57.50
N LEU A 59 -20.77 12.91 58.41
CA LEU A 59 -19.91 14.08 58.32
C LEU A 59 -18.44 13.75 58.61
N PHE A 60 -18.17 12.91 59.62
CA PHE A 60 -16.80 12.56 60.00
C PHE A 60 -16.18 11.47 59.13
N TRP A 61 -16.94 10.42 58.78
CA TRP A 61 -16.41 9.28 58.02
C TRP A 61 -16.89 9.27 56.57
N GLY A 62 -18.09 9.78 56.30
CA GLY A 62 -18.63 9.84 54.93
C GLY A 62 -17.84 10.78 54.03
N LEU A 63 -17.31 11.90 54.53
CA LEU A 63 -16.46 12.80 53.73
C LEU A 63 -15.16 12.10 53.29
N GLN A 64 -14.55 11.32 54.18
CA GLN A 64 -13.33 10.57 53.88
C GLN A 64 -13.58 9.43 52.88
N LEU A 65 -14.74 8.77 52.97
CA LEU A 65 -15.21 7.79 51.99
C LEU A 65 -15.53 8.44 50.64
N PHE A 66 -16.08 9.65 50.63
CA PHE A 66 -16.44 10.39 49.42
C PHE A 66 -15.20 10.81 48.63
N VAL A 67 -14.13 11.26 49.30
CA VAL A 67 -12.85 11.58 48.63
C VAL A 67 -12.25 10.33 47.97
N ARG A 68 -12.23 9.19 48.69
CA ARG A 68 -11.74 7.91 48.13
C ARG A 68 -12.64 7.39 47.00
N LEU A 69 -13.94 7.63 47.07
CA LEU A 69 -14.88 7.29 46.01
C LEU A 69 -14.70 8.19 44.78
N ALA A 70 -14.39 9.48 44.96
CA ALA A 70 -14.10 10.40 43.86
C ALA A 70 -12.83 9.98 43.10
N GLU A 71 -11.79 9.55 43.81
CA GLU A 71 -10.58 8.97 43.21
C GLU A 71 -10.90 7.68 42.43
N PHE A 72 -11.70 6.78 43.00
CA PHE A 72 -12.12 5.55 42.35
C PHE A 72 -13.00 5.79 41.11
N LEU A 73 -13.93 6.75 41.18
CA LEU A 73 -14.77 7.14 40.06
C LEU A 73 -13.95 7.84 38.97
N GLY A 74 -12.92 8.61 39.32
CA GLY A 74 -12.01 9.22 38.34
C GLY A 74 -11.42 8.20 37.35
N ILE A 75 -11.20 6.95 37.78
CA ILE A 75 -10.70 5.86 36.93
C ILE A 75 -11.79 5.28 36.01
N PHE A 76 -13.06 5.28 36.45
CA PHE A 76 -14.18 4.74 35.67
C PHE A 76 -14.74 5.73 34.63
N TRP A 77 -14.64 7.04 34.91
CA TRP A 77 -15.07 8.12 34.00
C TRP A 77 -13.92 8.73 33.21
N SER A 78 -12.67 8.32 33.46
CA SER A 78 -11.57 8.55 32.52
C SER A 78 -11.89 7.77 31.26
N SER A 79 -12.49 8.46 30.29
CA SER A 79 -12.83 7.99 28.96
C SER A 79 -11.75 7.04 28.46
N SER A 80 -12.15 5.83 28.04
CA SER A 80 -11.29 5.01 27.20
C SER A 80 -10.86 5.89 26.04
N SER A 81 -9.61 6.35 26.04
CA SER A 81 -9.00 6.90 24.84
C SER A 81 -8.86 5.71 23.90
N VAL A 82 -9.90 5.44 23.11
CA VAL A 82 -9.76 4.59 21.94
C VAL A 82 -8.65 5.26 21.13
N PRO A 83 -7.51 4.59 20.87
CA PRO A 83 -6.53 5.16 19.98
C PRO A 83 -7.24 5.35 18.63
N THR A 84 -7.41 6.60 18.21
CA THR A 84 -7.79 6.89 16.83
C THR A 84 -6.62 6.40 15.98
N VAL A 85 -6.73 5.20 15.42
CA VAL A 85 -5.87 4.78 14.31
C VAL A 85 -6.24 5.71 13.16
N SER A 86 -5.43 6.77 12.98
CA SER A 86 -5.49 7.59 11.77
C SER A 86 -5.00 6.70 10.64
N GLN A 87 -5.90 5.91 10.06
CA GLN A 87 -5.59 5.11 8.88
C GLN A 87 -5.39 6.07 7.72
N ASP A 88 -4.22 5.99 7.10
CA ASP A 88 -3.95 6.72 5.88
C ASP A 88 -4.84 6.18 4.76
N VAL A 89 -5.53 7.10 4.08
CA VAL A 89 -6.48 6.82 3.00
C VAL A 89 -6.14 7.60 1.73
N ILE A 90 -5.01 8.30 1.69
CA ILE A 90 -4.61 9.11 0.54
C ILE A 90 -3.73 8.25 -0.36
N PRO A 91 -4.14 7.99 -1.62
CA PRO A 91 -3.28 7.30 -2.56
C PRO A 91 -2.00 8.07 -2.87
N PRO A 92 -0.90 7.37 -3.14
CA PRO A 92 0.29 8.01 -3.67
C PRO A 92 0.02 8.61 -5.06
N PHE A 93 0.87 9.55 -5.47
CA PHE A 93 0.77 10.11 -6.82
C PHE A 93 1.11 9.07 -7.89
N THR A 94 0.50 9.20 -9.07
CA THR A 94 0.75 8.31 -10.22
C THR A 94 2.21 8.40 -10.66
N PRO A 95 2.95 7.27 -10.76
CA PRO A 95 4.35 7.30 -11.17
C PRO A 95 4.55 7.87 -12.58
N ILE A 96 5.71 8.49 -12.79
CA ILE A 96 6.13 9.07 -14.08
C ILE A 96 7.28 8.23 -14.63
N LEU A 97 7.19 7.86 -15.92
CA LEU A 97 8.22 7.11 -16.65
C LEU A 97 9.14 8.06 -17.41
N GLU A 98 10.42 7.74 -17.45
CA GLU A 98 11.47 8.50 -18.12
C GLU A 98 12.40 7.59 -18.92
N GLY A 99 12.85 8.08 -20.08
CA GLY A 99 13.84 7.37 -20.90
C GLY A 99 13.30 6.19 -21.71
N ILE A 100 11.99 6.13 -21.94
CA ILE A 100 11.39 5.15 -22.87
C ILE A 100 11.55 5.67 -24.31
N PRO A 101 12.32 4.97 -25.17
CA PRO A 101 12.45 5.35 -26.57
C PRO A 101 11.21 4.97 -27.36
N THR A 102 11.03 5.56 -28.54
CA THR A 102 9.94 5.18 -29.47
C THR A 102 10.17 3.81 -30.09
N ALA A 103 11.43 3.43 -30.32
CA ALA A 103 11.81 2.12 -30.85
C ALA A 103 13.18 1.69 -30.30
N THR A 104 13.45 0.39 -30.30
CA THR A 104 14.73 -0.20 -29.92
C THR A 104 14.96 -1.53 -30.62
N ASN A 105 16.22 -1.88 -30.83
CA ASN A 105 16.65 -3.20 -31.28
C ASN A 105 17.08 -4.14 -30.15
N SER A 106 16.92 -3.71 -28.90
CA SER A 106 17.17 -4.52 -27.72
C SER A 106 15.86 -5.14 -27.21
N ALA A 107 15.86 -6.45 -27.00
CA ALA A 107 14.77 -7.14 -26.29
C ALA A 107 14.66 -6.74 -24.81
N ARG A 108 15.57 -5.90 -24.32
CA ARG A 108 15.76 -5.55 -22.92
C ARG A 108 15.76 -4.04 -22.82
N LEU A 109 14.74 -3.47 -22.18
CA LEU A 109 14.57 -2.03 -22.03
C LEU A 109 14.91 -1.58 -20.61
N PRO A 110 16.03 -0.86 -20.43
CA PRO A 110 16.26 -0.08 -19.22
C PRO A 110 15.49 1.24 -19.29
N PHE A 111 14.90 1.66 -18.17
CA PHE A 111 14.26 2.97 -18.05
C PHE A 111 14.24 3.43 -16.59
N LYS A 112 13.90 4.71 -16.38
CA LYS A 112 13.83 5.32 -15.05
C LYS A 112 12.45 5.88 -14.81
N GLY A 113 12.21 6.36 -13.60
CA GLY A 113 11.04 7.13 -13.30
C GLY A 113 11.03 7.69 -11.90
N VAL A 114 9.94 8.39 -11.60
CA VAL A 114 9.68 9.04 -10.32
C VAL A 114 8.36 8.53 -9.74
N ALA A 115 8.35 8.25 -8.45
CA ALA A 115 7.18 7.85 -7.69
C ALA A 115 7.32 8.30 -6.23
N GLU A 116 6.29 8.08 -5.42
CA GLU A 116 6.35 8.45 -4.01
C GLU A 116 7.42 7.64 -3.26
N ALA A 117 8.24 8.35 -2.48
CA ALA A 117 9.31 7.76 -1.70
C ALA A 117 8.79 6.69 -0.73
N GLY A 118 9.43 5.51 -0.73
CA GLY A 118 9.01 4.39 0.12
C GLY A 118 7.72 3.67 -0.34
N SER A 119 7.06 4.12 -1.41
CA SER A 119 5.96 3.37 -2.04
C SER A 119 6.48 2.17 -2.85
N SER A 120 5.58 1.25 -3.20
CA SER A 120 5.87 0.13 -4.10
C SER A 120 5.24 0.33 -5.47
N ILE A 121 6.05 0.26 -6.53
CA ILE A 121 5.61 0.37 -7.92
C ILE A 121 5.31 -1.01 -8.49
N GLU A 122 4.21 -1.11 -9.21
CA GLU A 122 3.85 -2.24 -10.07
C GLU A 122 3.99 -1.80 -11.54
N ILE A 123 4.75 -2.58 -12.32
CA ILE A 123 5.01 -2.32 -13.74
C ILE A 123 4.30 -3.37 -14.58
N PHE A 124 3.46 -2.89 -15.48
CA PHE A 124 2.68 -3.68 -16.41
C PHE A 124 3.28 -3.56 -17.81
N LEU A 125 3.33 -4.68 -18.51
CA LEU A 125 3.69 -4.77 -19.92
C LEU A 125 2.55 -5.46 -20.66
N ASN A 126 1.95 -4.78 -21.62
CA ASN A 126 0.79 -5.28 -22.37
C ASN A 126 -0.35 -5.75 -21.44
N GLY A 127 -0.60 -5.00 -20.36
CA GLY A 127 -1.61 -5.31 -19.34
C GLY A 127 -1.22 -6.37 -18.31
N GLU A 128 -0.07 -7.02 -18.42
CA GLU A 128 0.39 -8.05 -17.47
C GLU A 128 1.42 -7.50 -16.49
N LEU A 129 1.25 -7.76 -15.19
CA LEU A 129 2.22 -7.39 -14.16
C LEU A 129 3.55 -8.13 -14.40
N LYS A 130 4.62 -7.39 -14.72
CA LYS A 130 5.96 -7.96 -14.95
C LYS A 130 6.92 -7.75 -13.78
N LYS A 131 6.82 -6.62 -13.10
CA LYS A 131 7.74 -6.27 -12.01
C LYS A 131 7.03 -5.54 -10.87
N LYS A 132 7.61 -5.70 -9.69
CA LYS A 132 7.29 -4.90 -8.50
C LYS A 132 8.58 -4.39 -7.88
N LEU A 133 8.62 -3.12 -7.53
CA LEU A 133 9.82 -2.43 -7.02
C LEU A 133 9.46 -1.63 -5.77
N LEU A 134 10.43 -1.37 -4.91
CA LEU A 134 10.32 -0.39 -3.83
C LEU A 134 11.03 0.90 -4.26
N VAL A 135 10.39 2.04 -4.04
CA VAL A 135 10.93 3.35 -4.39
C VAL A 135 11.87 3.83 -3.29
N GLY A 136 13.03 4.35 -3.70
CA GLY A 136 14.00 4.94 -2.78
C GLY A 136 13.44 6.16 -2.04
N GLN A 137 14.15 6.60 -1.00
CA GLN A 137 13.76 7.79 -0.24
C GLN A 137 13.91 9.10 -1.05
N ASP A 138 14.63 9.04 -2.16
CA ASP A 138 14.78 10.13 -3.13
C ASP A 138 13.64 10.20 -4.15
N GLY A 139 12.68 9.25 -4.12
CA GLY A 139 11.54 9.19 -5.03
C GLY A 139 11.87 8.67 -6.43
N ASN A 140 13.12 8.34 -6.71
CA ASN A 140 13.54 7.81 -8.00
C ASN A 140 13.51 6.28 -8.00
N PHE A 141 13.25 5.70 -9.18
CA PHE A 141 13.45 4.28 -9.41
C PHE A 141 14.09 4.03 -10.77
N SER A 142 14.71 2.85 -10.90
CA SER A 142 15.33 2.40 -12.13
C SER A 142 14.95 0.96 -12.40
N VAL A 143 14.69 0.66 -13.67
CA VAL A 143 14.49 -0.69 -14.18
C VAL A 143 15.65 -0.97 -15.11
N GLU A 144 16.43 -2.00 -14.81
CA GLU A 144 17.58 -2.35 -15.65
C GLU A 144 17.21 -3.23 -16.84
N ASP A 145 16.15 -4.03 -16.68
CA ASP A 145 15.80 -5.06 -17.63
C ASP A 145 14.29 -5.33 -17.62
N LEU A 146 13.54 -4.62 -18.46
CA LEU A 146 12.19 -5.03 -18.87
C LEU A 146 12.26 -5.78 -20.21
N GLY A 147 11.86 -7.05 -20.21
CA GLY A 147 11.86 -7.88 -21.41
C GLY A 147 10.71 -7.52 -22.36
N LEU A 148 11.03 -7.14 -23.59
CA LEU A 148 10.08 -6.79 -24.65
C LEU A 148 9.78 -7.99 -25.56
N THR A 149 8.61 -7.95 -26.19
CA THR A 149 8.22 -8.88 -27.27
C THR A 149 8.35 -8.16 -28.61
N GLU A 150 8.65 -8.87 -29.70
CA GLU A 150 8.75 -8.25 -31.03
C GLU A 150 7.47 -7.46 -31.37
N GLY A 151 7.64 -6.25 -31.90
CA GLY A 151 6.55 -5.32 -32.22
C GLY A 151 6.26 -4.31 -31.12
N GLU A 152 5.03 -3.85 -31.04
CA GLU A 152 4.59 -2.85 -30.06
C GLU A 152 4.54 -3.44 -28.64
N ASN A 153 5.06 -2.67 -27.68
CA ASN A 153 5.02 -2.97 -26.26
C ASN A 153 4.48 -1.76 -25.50
N GLU A 154 3.41 -1.96 -24.75
CA GLU A 154 2.76 -0.94 -23.95
C GLU A 154 3.17 -1.08 -22.48
N ILE A 155 3.74 0.00 -21.91
CA ILE A 155 4.26 0.04 -20.54
C ILE A 155 3.39 0.98 -19.71
N GLU A 156 2.89 0.47 -18.60
CA GLU A 156 2.08 1.22 -17.65
C GLU A 156 2.56 0.94 -16.21
N VAL A 157 2.41 1.92 -15.32
CA VAL A 157 2.84 1.81 -13.93
C VAL A 157 1.83 2.39 -12.96
N ARG A 158 1.78 1.83 -11.75
CA ARG A 158 1.06 2.41 -10.60
C ARG A 158 1.85 2.19 -9.32
N SER A 159 1.61 3.02 -8.31
CA SER A 159 2.23 2.91 -6.99
C SER A 159 1.21 2.48 -5.93
N SER A 160 1.71 1.88 -4.86
CA SER A 160 0.96 1.56 -3.65
C SER A 160 1.77 1.94 -2.42
N ASP A 161 1.15 2.59 -1.44
CA ASP A 161 1.83 2.97 -0.20
C ASP A 161 1.83 1.81 0.82
N SER A 162 2.42 2.05 2.00
CA SER A 162 2.47 1.07 3.08
C SER A 162 1.13 0.83 3.79
N ALA A 163 0.17 1.76 3.64
CA ALA A 163 -1.18 1.65 4.17
C ALA A 163 -2.13 0.87 3.22
N GLY A 164 -1.67 0.58 2.00
CA GLY A 164 -2.39 -0.15 0.97
C GLY A 164 -3.18 0.72 0.00
N ASN A 165 -3.03 2.05 0.04
CA ASN A 165 -3.65 2.93 -0.94
C ASN A 165 -2.90 2.82 -2.28
N VAL A 166 -3.64 2.82 -3.39
CA VAL A 166 -3.11 2.57 -4.74
C VAL A 166 -3.40 3.75 -5.65
N SER A 167 -2.39 4.23 -6.39
CA SER A 167 -2.54 5.30 -7.37
C SER A 167 -3.39 4.86 -8.58
N SER A 168 -3.82 5.83 -9.38
CA SER A 168 -4.23 5.56 -10.76
C SER A 168 -3.08 4.97 -11.57
N LEU A 169 -3.40 4.23 -12.63
CA LEU A 169 -2.43 3.78 -13.62
C LEU A 169 -1.89 4.98 -14.43
N SER A 170 -0.63 4.94 -14.83
CA SER A 170 -0.02 5.96 -15.68
C SER A 170 -0.62 5.95 -17.09
N SER A 171 -0.39 7.01 -17.85
CA SER A 171 -0.58 6.95 -19.30
C SER A 171 0.33 5.87 -19.90
N PRO A 172 -0.13 5.14 -20.94
CA PRO A 172 0.68 4.13 -21.58
C PRO A 172 1.86 4.74 -22.33
N SER A 173 3.04 4.16 -22.13
CA SER A 173 4.24 4.46 -22.90
C SER A 173 4.50 3.32 -23.87
N VAL A 174 4.48 3.61 -25.17
CA VAL A 174 4.66 2.60 -26.22
C VAL A 174 6.08 2.62 -26.76
N VAL A 175 6.69 1.44 -26.85
CA VAL A 175 7.99 1.20 -27.47
C VAL A 175 7.87 0.08 -28.50
N ILE A 176 8.43 0.28 -29.69
CA ILE A 176 8.52 -0.75 -30.72
C ILE A 176 9.84 -1.50 -30.56
N TYR A 177 9.78 -2.80 -30.26
CA TYR A 177 10.95 -3.66 -30.35
C TYR A 177 11.04 -4.25 -31.75
N ASP A 178 12.08 -3.88 -32.50
CA ASP A 178 12.38 -4.41 -33.82
C ASP A 178 13.86 -4.79 -33.89
N LYS A 179 14.14 -6.06 -34.17
CA LYS A 179 15.53 -6.57 -34.33
C LYS A 179 15.95 -6.78 -35.78
N THR A 180 15.14 -6.37 -36.73
CA THR A 180 15.32 -6.68 -38.15
C THR A 180 16.11 -5.55 -38.83
N PRO A 181 17.30 -5.83 -39.37
CA PRO A 181 18.03 -4.82 -40.14
C PRO A 181 17.27 -4.39 -41.40
N PRO A 182 17.30 -3.09 -41.75
CA PRO A 182 16.62 -2.61 -42.93
C PRO A 182 17.29 -3.12 -44.21
N PRO A 183 16.55 -3.46 -45.28
CA PRO A 183 17.14 -3.80 -46.57
C PRO A 183 17.93 -2.62 -47.15
N LEU A 184 19.08 -2.96 -47.76
CA LEU A 184 19.96 -2.01 -48.43
C LEU A 184 20.55 -2.66 -49.69
N GLU A 185 20.28 -2.02 -50.83
CA GLU A 185 20.84 -2.34 -52.14
C GLU A 185 21.63 -1.16 -52.68
N VAL A 186 22.87 -1.40 -53.12
CA VAL A 186 23.74 -0.40 -53.73
C VAL A 186 23.84 -0.72 -55.23
N THR A 187 23.22 0.11 -56.06
CA THR A 187 23.13 -0.09 -57.52
C THR A 187 24.35 0.46 -58.26
N GLU A 188 24.93 1.55 -57.77
CA GLU A 188 26.15 2.15 -58.32
C GLU A 188 27.03 2.74 -57.21
N PRO A 189 28.36 2.66 -57.33
CA PRO A 189 29.10 1.92 -58.33
C PRO A 189 29.04 0.40 -58.10
N GLN A 190 29.35 -0.36 -59.15
CA GLN A 190 29.63 -1.79 -59.01
C GLN A 190 30.92 -2.00 -58.22
N ASP A 191 30.99 -3.11 -57.49
CA ASP A 191 32.21 -3.44 -56.77
C ASP A 191 33.36 -3.68 -57.76
N ARG A 192 34.55 -3.21 -57.40
CA ARG A 192 35.77 -3.21 -58.21
C ARG A 192 35.68 -2.41 -59.52
N ALA A 193 34.73 -1.48 -59.65
CA ALA A 193 34.65 -0.58 -60.78
C ALA A 193 35.95 0.25 -60.94
N VAL A 194 36.35 0.48 -62.19
CA VAL A 194 37.54 1.26 -62.54
C VAL A 194 37.09 2.56 -63.21
N PHE A 195 37.54 3.69 -62.67
CA PHE A 195 37.30 5.02 -63.18
C PHE A 195 38.61 5.57 -63.76
N VAL A 196 38.57 6.06 -65.00
CA VAL A 196 39.74 6.57 -65.72
C VAL A 196 39.48 8.01 -66.20
N GLY A 197 40.52 8.84 -66.20
CA GLY A 197 40.49 10.21 -66.70
C GLY A 197 40.30 11.26 -65.59
N ASP A 198 39.98 12.50 -65.98
CA ASP A 198 40.00 13.62 -65.04
C ASP A 198 38.81 13.69 -64.06
N LYS A 199 37.76 12.88 -64.26
CA LYS A 199 36.55 12.92 -63.43
C LYS A 199 36.72 12.10 -62.14
N LYS A 200 37.05 12.79 -61.05
CA LYS A 200 37.22 12.21 -59.70
C LYS A 200 35.91 12.01 -58.93
N GLU A 201 34.87 12.72 -59.33
CA GLU A 201 33.56 12.67 -58.67
C GLU A 201 32.74 11.50 -59.19
N ILE A 202 32.36 10.59 -58.29
CA ILE A 202 31.45 9.50 -58.61
C ILE A 202 30.22 9.53 -57.72
N LYS A 203 29.11 9.07 -58.28
CA LYS A 203 27.84 8.93 -57.59
C LYS A 203 27.75 7.54 -56.96
N ILE A 204 27.38 7.51 -55.70
CA ILE A 204 26.94 6.32 -54.96
C ILE A 204 25.43 6.40 -54.92
N ALA A 205 24.74 5.39 -55.42
CA ALA A 205 23.29 5.35 -55.37
C ALA A 205 22.76 3.93 -55.17
N GLY A 206 21.52 3.86 -54.71
CA GLY A 206 20.86 2.60 -54.43
C GLY A 206 19.47 2.80 -53.84
N GLN A 207 18.97 1.74 -53.22
CA GLN A 207 17.68 1.70 -52.57
C GLN A 207 17.86 1.20 -51.14
N ALA A 208 17.20 1.85 -50.20
CA ALA A 208 17.09 1.45 -48.80
C ALA A 208 15.61 1.47 -48.41
N GLU A 209 15.28 0.88 -47.28
CA GLU A 209 13.93 1.00 -46.72
C GLU A 209 13.58 2.47 -46.45
N PRO A 210 12.36 2.94 -46.80
CA PRO A 210 11.92 4.29 -46.48
C PRO A 210 12.03 4.60 -44.98
N GLN A 211 12.24 5.88 -44.65
CA GLN A 211 12.41 6.36 -43.26
C GLN A 211 13.66 5.85 -42.53
N THR A 212 14.50 5.04 -43.16
CA THR A 212 15.83 4.76 -42.67
C THR A 212 16.78 5.91 -42.97
N THR A 213 17.90 5.88 -42.27
CA THR A 213 19.02 6.78 -42.47
C THR A 213 20.10 6.07 -43.28
N VAL A 214 20.67 6.72 -44.29
CA VAL A 214 21.78 6.15 -45.08
C VAL A 214 23.01 7.04 -44.92
N THR A 215 24.16 6.42 -44.64
CA THR A 215 25.45 7.10 -44.61
C THR A 215 26.42 6.46 -45.60
N VAL A 216 27.27 7.28 -46.21
CA VAL A 216 28.38 6.90 -47.10
C VAL A 216 29.66 7.46 -46.52
N ASN A 217 30.60 6.60 -46.12
CA ASN A 217 31.83 6.98 -45.42
C ASN A 217 31.57 7.90 -44.21
N SER A 218 30.55 7.58 -43.41
CA SER A 218 30.08 8.36 -42.24
C SER A 218 29.39 9.70 -42.57
N PHE A 219 29.20 10.05 -43.83
CA PHE A 219 28.44 11.24 -44.25
C PHE A 219 27.01 10.86 -44.66
N TRP A 220 26.05 11.70 -44.31
CA TRP A 220 24.64 11.50 -44.64
C TRP A 220 24.39 11.53 -46.15
N ALA A 221 23.76 10.49 -46.67
CA ALA A 221 23.19 10.45 -48.01
C ALA A 221 21.74 10.94 -47.96
N ILE A 222 21.32 11.64 -49.02
CA ILE A 222 19.92 12.03 -49.16
C ILE A 222 19.16 10.80 -49.63
N ILE A 223 18.07 10.46 -48.92
CA ILE A 223 17.11 9.42 -49.28
C ILE A 223 15.76 10.08 -49.60
N ASP A 224 15.10 9.65 -50.67
CA ASP A 224 13.77 10.14 -51.03
C ASP A 224 12.64 9.30 -50.39
N GLN A 225 11.39 9.68 -50.64
CA GLN A 225 10.21 9.00 -50.10
C GLN A 225 10.06 7.56 -50.62
N ASP A 226 10.68 7.24 -51.76
CA ASP A 226 10.67 5.91 -52.38
C ASP A 226 11.87 5.05 -51.89
N GLY A 227 12.68 5.57 -50.96
CA GLY A 227 13.85 4.89 -50.43
C GLY A 227 15.09 4.94 -51.34
N ARG A 228 15.07 5.71 -52.44
CA ARG A 228 16.27 5.87 -53.27
C ARG A 228 17.22 6.83 -52.60
N PHE A 229 18.46 6.42 -52.43
CA PHE A 229 19.50 7.29 -51.89
C PHE A 229 20.56 7.62 -52.92
N SER A 230 21.20 8.78 -52.75
CA SER A 230 22.35 9.20 -53.55
C SER A 230 23.34 10.01 -52.73
N TYR A 231 24.63 9.83 -53.02
CA TYR A 231 25.73 10.62 -52.47
C TYR A 231 26.85 10.75 -53.50
N ILE A 232 27.59 11.87 -53.50
CA ILE A 232 28.74 12.06 -54.40
C ILE A 232 30.01 11.99 -53.56
N ILE A 233 30.97 11.16 -53.98
CA ILE A 233 32.31 11.11 -53.39
C ILE A 233 33.36 11.57 -54.38
N ILE A 234 34.47 12.09 -53.85
CA ILE A 234 35.68 12.41 -54.62
C ILE A 234 36.68 11.29 -54.39
N LEU A 235 37.14 10.66 -55.47
CA LEU A 235 38.10 9.55 -55.43
C LEU A 235 39.54 10.04 -55.27
N ASN A 236 40.31 9.30 -54.49
CA ASN A 236 41.76 9.36 -54.43
C ASN A 236 42.36 8.47 -55.53
N GLN A 237 43.58 8.78 -55.99
CA GLN A 237 44.28 7.91 -56.94
C GLN A 237 44.49 6.52 -56.34
N GLY A 238 44.23 5.48 -57.13
CA GLY A 238 44.34 4.08 -56.70
C GLY A 238 43.04 3.55 -56.10
N GLU A 239 43.16 2.74 -55.06
CA GLU A 239 42.04 2.05 -54.40
C GLU A 239 41.26 3.00 -53.47
N ASN A 240 39.93 2.96 -53.56
CA ASN A 240 39.00 3.69 -52.71
C ASN A 240 38.00 2.72 -52.10
N LYS A 241 37.96 2.66 -50.78
CA LYS A 241 36.95 1.89 -50.03
C LYS A 241 35.79 2.78 -49.64
N ILE A 242 34.59 2.26 -49.81
CA ILE A 242 33.33 2.98 -49.60
C ILE A 242 32.48 2.10 -48.69
N SER A 243 32.17 2.58 -47.48
CA SER A 243 31.20 1.95 -46.58
C SER A 243 29.86 2.68 -46.70
N ILE A 244 28.80 1.93 -46.96
CA ILE A 244 27.42 2.41 -47.03
C ILE A 244 26.63 1.71 -45.94
N ILE A 245 26.05 2.48 -45.01
CA ILE A 245 25.29 1.94 -43.88
C ILE A 245 23.88 2.51 -43.91
N ALA A 246 22.88 1.62 -43.95
CA ALA A 246 21.49 1.96 -43.67
C ALA A 246 21.17 1.63 -42.21
N GLN A 247 20.48 2.54 -41.51
CA GLN A 247 20.05 2.36 -40.13
C GLN A 247 18.59 2.80 -39.94
N ASP A 248 17.78 1.95 -39.32
CA ASP A 248 16.38 2.25 -39.00
C ASP A 248 16.22 3.05 -37.69
N ILE A 249 14.97 3.30 -37.29
CA ILE A 249 14.64 4.02 -36.05
C ILE A 249 14.92 3.22 -34.78
N ALA A 250 14.92 1.88 -34.85
CA ALA A 250 15.21 0.98 -33.74
C ALA A 250 16.72 0.85 -33.50
N GLY A 251 17.54 1.26 -34.47
CA GLY A 251 18.99 1.20 -34.45
C GLY A 251 19.57 -0.03 -35.16
N ASN A 252 18.78 -0.85 -35.85
CA ASN A 252 19.32 -1.94 -36.65
C ASN A 252 20.07 -1.39 -37.87
N LYS A 253 21.12 -2.09 -38.28
CA LYS A 253 22.04 -1.63 -39.33
C LYS A 253 22.27 -2.68 -40.39
N THR A 254 22.28 -2.25 -41.63
CA THR A 254 22.78 -3.02 -42.77
C THR A 254 23.94 -2.26 -43.41
N GLU A 255 25.10 -2.91 -43.48
CA GLU A 255 26.29 -2.36 -44.10
C GLU A 255 26.58 -3.02 -45.45
N ARG A 256 27.06 -2.22 -46.40
CA ARG A 256 27.56 -2.65 -47.70
C ARG A 256 28.87 -1.94 -47.99
N GLU A 257 29.84 -2.69 -48.46
CA GLU A 257 31.11 -2.14 -48.92
C GLU A 257 31.20 -2.15 -50.45
N ARG A 258 31.91 -1.15 -50.98
CA ARG A 258 32.36 -1.09 -52.37
C ARG A 258 33.83 -0.69 -52.38
N THR A 259 34.63 -1.39 -53.17
CA THR A 259 36.00 -1.00 -53.49
C THR A 259 36.04 -0.56 -54.94
N VAL A 260 36.54 0.63 -55.23
CA VAL A 260 36.68 1.13 -56.61
C VAL A 260 38.10 1.63 -56.86
N PHE A 261 38.52 1.65 -58.11
CA PHE A 261 39.85 2.08 -58.51
C PHE A 261 39.77 3.33 -59.38
N TYR A 262 40.61 4.32 -59.09
CA TYR A 262 40.69 5.55 -59.88
C TYR A 262 42.10 5.73 -60.46
N ASN A 263 42.17 5.88 -61.78
CA ASN A 263 43.40 6.16 -62.51
C ASN A 263 43.23 7.46 -63.32
N PRO A 264 43.84 8.58 -62.90
CA PRO A 264 43.70 9.87 -63.59
C PRO A 264 44.16 9.81 -65.05
#